data_AF-F3GIL8-F1
#
_entry.id   AF-F3GIL8-F1
#
_cell.length_a   1.000
_cell.length_b   1.000
_cell.length_c   1.000
_cell.angle_alpha   90.00
_cell.angle_beta   90.00
_cell.angle_gamma   90.00
#
_symmetry.space_group_name_H-M   'P 1'
#
loop_
_entity.id
_entity.type
_entity.pdbx_description
1 polymer ?
#
loop_
_entity_poly.entity_id
_entity_poly.type
_entity_poly.pdbx_seq_one_letter_code
_entity_poly.pdbx_strand_id
1 'polypeptide(L)'
;MNVTGRSQRGVALLVVLWVLALLSLLLGGLAGWVQLESRQSLWLRQNTQALMAAEAGMNMAVQGLLDPAQRKRWIADGRVVSLRMDDTQLLVSIRSERGKLDLNSAPVADISRLLLACGAAKNQASGIAQVLESQRNGGQSPLRVVEEVRQLAGMSQALYAR
;
A
#
# COMPACT_ATOMS: atom_id res chain seq x y z
N MET A 1 -44.21 0.58 72.36
CA MET A 1 -43.13 -0.10 71.61
C MET A 1 -43.34 0.17 70.13
N ASN A 2 -42.56 1.06 69.52
CA ASN A 2 -42.57 1.29 68.07
C ASN A 2 -41.12 1.42 67.60
N VAL A 3 -40.57 0.30 67.13
CA VAL A 3 -39.38 0.27 66.28
C VAL A 3 -39.91 -0.30 64.96
N THR A 4 -39.90 0.42 63.85
CA THR A 4 -38.90 0.29 62.80
C THR A 4 -39.49 0.92 61.53
N GLY A 5 -38.67 1.56 60.70
CA GLY A 5 -39.10 2.11 59.41
C GLY A 5 -38.14 3.08 58.74
N ARG A 6 -36.96 3.32 59.34
CA ARG A 6 -35.95 4.24 58.80
C ARG A 6 -34.81 3.53 58.07
N SER A 7 -34.53 2.26 58.39
CA SER A 7 -33.44 1.47 57.77
C SER A 7 -33.76 0.93 56.37
N GLN A 8 -35.03 0.58 56.07
CA GLN A 8 -35.41 0.07 54.74
C GLN A 8 -35.29 1.10 53.62
N ARG A 9 -35.53 2.38 53.90
CA ARG A 9 -35.41 3.47 52.90
C ARG A 9 -33.98 3.71 52.45
N GLY A 10 -32.99 3.51 53.33
CA GLY A 10 -31.57 3.65 52.99
C GLY A 10 -31.10 2.55 52.03
N VAL A 11 -31.51 1.31 52.28
CA VAL A 11 -31.15 0.15 51.43
C VAL A 11 -31.81 0.26 50.05
N ALA A 12 -33.08 0.65 49.98
CA ALA A 12 -33.78 0.82 48.70
C ALA A 12 -33.13 1.88 47.80
N LEU A 13 -32.71 3.02 48.38
CA LEU A 13 -32.01 4.07 47.64
C LEU A 13 -30.65 3.58 47.10
N LEU A 14 -29.94 2.80 47.90
CA LEU A 14 -28.64 2.23 47.54
C LEU A 14 -28.76 1.27 46.35
N VAL A 15 -29.80 0.42 46.35
CA VAL A 15 -30.09 -0.49 45.23
C VAL A 15 -30.44 0.29 43.95
N VAL A 16 -31.28 1.32 44.03
CA VAL A 16 -31.63 2.16 42.87
C VAL A 16 -30.39 2.84 42.30
N LEU A 17 -29.53 3.39 43.16
CA LEU A 17 -28.29 4.04 42.73
C LEU A 17 -27.34 3.04 42.03
N TRP A 18 -27.23 1.81 42.53
CA TRP A 18 -26.47 0.76 41.86
C TRP A 18 -27.08 0.36 40.51
N VAL A 19 -28.40 0.22 40.43
CA VAL A 19 -29.08 -0.09 39.16
C VAL A 19 -28.86 1.04 38.15
N LEU A 20 -28.97 2.31 38.55
CA LEU A 20 -28.67 3.45 37.69
C LEU A 20 -27.19 3.49 37.27
N ALA A 21 -26.26 3.13 38.16
CA ALA A 21 -24.84 3.03 37.83
C ALA A 21 -24.57 1.93 36.80
N LEU A 22 -25.17 0.74 36.98
CA LEU A 22 -25.06 -0.37 36.03
C LEU A 22 -25.69 -0.03 34.67
N LEU A 23 -26.88 0.58 34.67
CA LEU A 23 -27.53 1.04 33.45
C LEU A 23 -26.68 2.08 32.71
N SER A 24 -26.09 3.03 33.44
CA SER A 24 -25.21 4.06 32.87
C SER A 24 -23.95 3.44 32.25
N LEU A 25 -23.36 2.44 32.91
CA LEU A 25 -22.20 1.72 32.40
C LEU A 25 -22.53 0.93 31.13
N LEU A 26 -23.69 0.24 31.10
CA LEU A 26 -24.16 -0.47 29.91
C LEU A 26 -24.41 0.49 28.73
N LEU A 27 -25.07 1.62 29.00
CA LEU A 27 -25.34 2.64 27.98
C LEU A 27 -24.03 3.24 27.42
N GLY A 28 -23.06 3.53 28.31
CA GLY A 28 -21.74 4.04 27.92
C GLY A 28 -20.95 3.03 27.07
N GLY A 29 -21.01 1.75 27.43
CA GLY A 29 -20.42 0.66 26.64
C GLY A 29 -21.01 0.59 25.25
N LEU A 30 -22.34 0.52 25.13
CA LEU A 30 -23.04 0.46 23.84
C LEU A 30 -22.77 1.68 22.96
N ALA A 31 -22.77 2.88 23.54
CA ALA A 31 -22.45 4.10 22.80
C ALA A 31 -21.02 4.08 22.23
N GLY A 32 -20.05 3.57 23.00
CA GLY A 32 -18.67 3.38 22.54
C GLY A 32 -18.56 2.36 21.40
N TRP A 33 -19.28 1.24 21.49
CA TRP A 33 -19.34 0.21 20.45
C TRP A 33 -19.93 0.72 19.13
N VAL A 34 -21.07 1.41 19.19
CA VAL A 34 -21.72 1.99 17.99
C VAL A 34 -20.83 3.04 17.32
N GLN A 35 -20.15 3.88 18.11
CA GLN A 35 -19.20 4.85 17.56
C GLN A 35 -18.01 4.17 16.87
N LEU A 36 -17.53 3.06 17.42
CA LEU A 36 -16.45 2.28 16.81
C LEU A 36 -16.89 1.64 15.48
N GLU A 37 -18.06 1.00 15.46
CA GLU A 37 -18.62 0.42 14.23
C GLU A 37 -18.86 1.48 13.14
N SER A 38 -19.37 2.65 13.54
CA SER A 38 -19.57 3.77 12.60
C SER A 38 -18.24 4.23 12.00
N ARG A 39 -17.19 4.38 12.82
CA ARG A 39 -15.85 4.73 12.35
C ARG A 39 -15.26 3.67 11.42
N GLN A 40 -15.43 2.38 11.74
CA GLN A 40 -14.96 1.29 10.89
C GLN A 40 -15.69 1.25 9.54
N SER A 41 -17.01 1.47 9.54
CA SER A 41 -17.82 1.51 8.31
C SER A 41 -17.40 2.68 7.42
N LEU A 42 -17.18 3.86 7.99
CA LEU A 42 -16.70 5.03 7.26
C LEU A 42 -15.31 4.80 6.68
N TRP A 43 -14.38 4.24 7.47
CA TRP A 43 -13.03 3.94 7.00
C TRP A 43 -13.03 2.94 5.85
N LEU A 44 -13.81 1.86 5.97
CA LEU A 44 -13.94 0.85 4.91
C LEU A 44 -14.50 1.47 3.62
N ARG A 45 -15.54 2.31 3.73
CA ARG A 45 -16.12 3.02 2.57
C ARG A 45 -15.10 3.93 1.89
N GLN A 46 -14.40 4.76 2.66
CA GLN A 46 -13.39 5.67 2.12
C GLN A 46 -12.23 4.93 1.46
N ASN A 47 -11.75 3.84 2.08
CA ASN A 47 -10.68 3.03 1.53
C ASN A 47 -11.10 2.35 0.21
N THR A 48 -12.29 1.76 0.16
CA THR A 48 -12.83 1.17 -1.07
C THR A 48 -13.02 2.22 -2.16
N GLN A 49 -13.54 3.40 -1.82
CA GLN A 49 -13.72 4.48 -2.78
C GLN A 49 -12.37 4.95 -3.35
N ALA A 50 -11.33 5.09 -2.52
CA ALA A 50 -10.00 5.46 -2.96
C ALA A 50 -9.37 4.38 -3.88
N LEU A 51 -9.56 3.09 -3.55
CA LEU A 51 -9.07 1.99 -4.36
C LEU A 51 -9.75 1.94 -5.73
N MET A 52 -11.08 1.98 -5.77
CA MET A 52 -11.84 2.01 -7.02
C MET A 52 -11.50 3.26 -7.85
N ALA A 53 -11.24 4.39 -7.17
CA ALA A 53 -10.79 5.60 -7.83
C ALA A 53 -9.42 5.40 -8.52
N ALA A 54 -8.47 4.77 -7.83
CA ALA A 54 -7.16 4.45 -8.39
C ALA A 54 -7.27 3.48 -9.57
N GLU A 55 -8.09 2.43 -9.46
CA GLU A 55 -8.32 1.45 -10.53
C GLU A 55 -8.90 2.08 -11.78
N ALA A 56 -9.94 2.91 -11.66
CA ALA A 56 -10.47 3.57 -12.85
C ALA A 56 -9.54 4.67 -13.39
N GLY A 57 -8.72 5.33 -12.55
CA GLY A 57 -7.61 6.16 -13.03
C GLY A 57 -6.60 5.39 -13.89
N MET A 58 -6.24 4.17 -13.47
CA MET A 58 -5.38 3.26 -14.23
C MET A 58 -6.03 2.87 -15.57
N ASN A 59 -7.31 2.48 -15.55
CA ASN A 59 -8.03 2.10 -16.77
C ASN A 59 -8.17 3.27 -17.75
N MET A 60 -8.42 4.49 -17.27
CA MET A 60 -8.45 5.70 -18.08
C MET A 60 -7.09 5.99 -18.74
N ALA A 61 -6.00 5.80 -18.00
CA ALA A 61 -4.65 5.92 -18.54
C ALA A 61 -4.36 4.87 -19.63
N VAL A 62 -4.70 3.61 -19.39
CA VAL A 62 -4.55 2.52 -20.38
C VAL A 62 -5.39 2.81 -21.63
N GLN A 63 -6.66 3.18 -21.47
CA GLN A 63 -7.52 3.55 -22.59
C GLN A 63 -6.93 4.74 -23.37
N GLY A 64 -6.39 5.73 -22.66
CA GLY A 64 -5.76 6.90 -23.28
C GLY A 64 -4.49 6.57 -24.07
N LEU A 65 -3.72 5.57 -23.65
CA LEU A 65 -2.54 5.08 -24.37
C LEU A 65 -2.90 4.22 -25.59
N LEU A 66 -4.02 3.51 -25.53
CA LEU A 66 -4.50 2.65 -26.62
C LEU A 66 -5.31 3.42 -27.69
N ASP A 67 -5.78 4.64 -27.41
CA ASP A 67 -6.58 5.43 -28.36
C ASP A 67 -5.75 5.81 -29.62
N PRO A 68 -6.06 5.26 -30.81
CA PRO A 68 -5.32 5.54 -32.04
C PRO A 68 -5.42 7.01 -32.47
N ALA A 69 -6.50 7.69 -32.07
CA ALA A 69 -6.72 9.10 -32.37
C ALA A 69 -5.91 10.05 -31.47
N GLN A 70 -5.17 9.53 -30.48
CA GLN A 70 -4.37 10.28 -29.51
C GLN A 70 -5.10 11.49 -28.90
N ARG A 71 -6.43 11.44 -28.75
CA ARG A 71 -7.24 12.59 -28.35
C ARG A 71 -6.85 13.18 -27.00
N LYS A 72 -6.28 12.35 -26.12
CA LYS A 72 -5.78 12.76 -24.80
C LYS A 72 -4.25 12.80 -24.69
N ARG A 73 -3.52 12.57 -25.79
CA ARG A 73 -2.05 12.61 -25.95
C ARG A 73 -1.28 12.20 -24.69
N TRP A 74 -1.60 11.02 -24.16
CA TRP A 74 -0.88 10.43 -23.04
C TRP A 74 0.52 10.05 -23.50
N ILE A 75 1.54 10.61 -22.85
CA ILE A 75 2.95 10.32 -23.13
C ILE A 75 3.51 9.63 -21.88
N ALA A 76 4.18 8.49 -22.07
CA ALA A 76 4.80 7.71 -21.01
C ALA A 76 6.17 8.29 -20.57
N ASP A 77 6.21 9.60 -20.34
CA ASP A 77 7.42 10.38 -19.99
C ASP A 77 7.56 10.64 -18.47
N GLY A 78 6.58 10.20 -17.68
CA GLY A 78 6.56 10.37 -16.23
C GLY A 78 5.89 11.66 -15.76
N ARG A 79 5.35 12.51 -16.65
CA ARG A 79 4.59 13.68 -16.23
C ARG A 79 3.33 13.27 -15.47
N VAL A 80 3.01 14.03 -14.44
CA VAL A 80 1.78 13.85 -13.66
C VAL A 80 0.63 14.49 -14.40
N VAL A 81 -0.42 13.71 -14.65
CA VAL A 81 -1.69 14.15 -15.22
C VAL A 81 -2.74 14.09 -14.12
N SER A 82 -3.42 15.21 -13.89
CA SER A 82 -4.56 15.25 -12.98
C SER A 82 -5.82 14.77 -13.70
N LEU A 83 -6.49 13.81 -13.08
CA LEU A 83 -7.79 13.29 -13.50
C LEU A 83 -8.78 13.50 -12.35
N ARG A 84 -10.07 13.54 -12.71
CA ARG A 84 -11.15 13.56 -11.73
C ARG A 84 -12.08 12.38 -12.03
N MET A 85 -12.39 11.61 -10.99
CA MET A 85 -13.44 10.61 -11.00
C MET A 85 -14.42 10.96 -9.89
N ASP A 86 -15.66 11.26 -10.27
CA ASP A 86 -16.71 11.72 -9.36
C ASP A 86 -16.24 12.88 -8.47
N ASP A 87 -16.03 12.61 -7.17
CA ASP A 87 -15.55 13.58 -6.19
C ASP A 87 -14.10 13.35 -5.74
N THR A 88 -13.39 12.42 -6.38
CA THR A 88 -12.00 12.09 -6.09
C THR A 88 -11.07 12.66 -7.15
N GLN A 89 -10.06 13.41 -6.70
CA GLN A 89 -8.95 13.85 -7.55
C GLN A 89 -7.88 12.76 -7.61
N LEU A 90 -7.40 12.48 -8.82
CA LEU A 90 -6.41 11.45 -9.11
C LEU A 90 -5.19 12.10 -9.76
N LEU A 91 -4.01 11.67 -9.34
CA LEU A 91 -2.74 12.04 -9.94
C LEU A 91 -2.14 10.79 -10.56
N VAL A 92 -2.02 10.78 -11.89
CA VAL A 92 -1.53 9.62 -12.64
C VAL A 92 -0.27 9.99 -13.38
N SER A 93 0.80 9.23 -13.17
CA SER A 93 2.05 9.35 -13.93
C SER A 93 2.37 8.03 -14.61
N ILE A 94 2.75 8.10 -15.89
CA ILE A 94 3.07 6.91 -16.68
C ILE A 94 4.51 7.03 -17.14
N ARG A 95 5.32 6.01 -16.91
CA ARG A 95 6.71 5.94 -17.40
C ARG A 95 6.88 4.71 -18.28
N SER A 96 7.57 4.89 -19.40
CA SER A 96 7.93 3.78 -20.28
C SER A 96 9.02 2.92 -19.65
N GLU A 97 8.75 1.63 -19.50
CA GLU A 97 9.74 0.64 -19.07
C GLU A 97 10.65 0.19 -20.23
N ARG A 98 10.29 0.47 -21.48
CA ARG A 98 11.05 0.07 -22.68
C ARG A 98 12.46 0.66 -22.76
N GLY A 99 12.75 1.70 -21.97
CA GLY A 99 14.08 2.32 -21.90
C GLY A 99 15.00 1.68 -20.85
N LYS A 100 14.52 0.70 -20.07
CA LYS A 100 15.31 0.03 -19.03
C LYS A 100 15.93 -1.26 -19.56
N LEU A 101 17.01 -1.69 -18.91
CA LEU A 101 17.62 -2.99 -19.16
C LEU A 101 16.79 -4.09 -18.49
N ASP A 102 16.31 -5.07 -19.27
CA ASP A 102 15.60 -6.23 -18.72
C ASP A 102 16.59 -7.19 -18.04
N LEU A 103 16.58 -7.19 -16.71
CA LEU A 103 17.46 -8.05 -15.92
C LEU A 103 17.15 -9.54 -16.07
N ASN A 104 16.00 -9.96 -16.58
CA ASN A 104 15.70 -11.38 -16.76
C ASN A 104 16.28 -11.94 -18.07
N SER A 105 16.51 -11.10 -19.08
CA SER A 105 16.98 -11.53 -20.41
C SER A 105 18.30 -10.90 -20.86
N ALA A 106 18.75 -9.82 -20.23
CA ALA A 106 19.95 -9.10 -20.66
C ALA A 106 21.24 -9.95 -20.55
N PRO A 107 22.16 -9.83 -21.53
CA PRO A 107 23.48 -10.46 -21.45
C PRO A 107 24.29 -10.01 -20.23
N VAL A 108 25.13 -10.92 -19.69
CA VAL A 108 26.03 -10.65 -18.55
C VAL A 108 26.87 -9.39 -18.75
N ALA A 109 27.33 -9.14 -19.98
CA ALA A 109 28.11 -7.96 -20.33
C ALA A 109 27.32 -6.65 -20.13
N ASP A 110 26.04 -6.63 -20.49
CA ASP A 110 25.18 -5.44 -20.36
C ASP A 110 24.86 -5.13 -18.91
N ILE A 111 24.58 -6.17 -18.13
CA ILE A 111 24.33 -6.06 -16.69
C ILE A 111 25.59 -5.54 -15.98
N SER A 112 26.76 -6.08 -16.34
CA SER A 112 28.03 -5.60 -15.79
C SER A 112 28.27 -4.12 -16.14
N ARG A 113 27.99 -3.72 -17.39
CA ARG A 113 28.12 -2.31 -17.83
C ARG A 113 27.15 -1.38 -17.08
N LEU A 114 25.91 -1.81 -16.87
CA LEU A 114 24.93 -1.05 -16.09
C LEU A 114 25.41 -0.85 -14.65
N LEU A 115 25.83 -1.93 -13.98
CA LEU A 115 26.31 -1.87 -12.59
C LEU A 115 27.55 -0.97 -12.46
N LEU A 116 28.47 -1.02 -13.42
CA LEU A 116 29.62 -0.12 -13.49
C LEU A 116 29.18 1.35 -13.62
N ALA A 117 28.18 1.64 -14.48
CA ALA A 117 27.64 2.99 -14.65
C ALA A 117 26.95 3.51 -13.39
N CYS A 118 26.31 2.63 -12.60
CA CYS A 118 25.76 2.97 -11.28
C CYS A 118 26.85 3.14 -10.18
N GLY A 119 28.11 2.81 -10.47
CA GLY A 119 29.25 3.02 -9.57
C GLY A 119 29.72 1.77 -8.82
N ALA A 120 29.36 0.57 -9.26
CA ALA A 120 29.92 -0.67 -8.74
C ALA A 120 31.41 -0.83 -9.11
N ALA A 121 32.17 -1.51 -8.27
CA ALA A 121 33.52 -1.95 -8.64
C ALA A 121 33.46 -3.04 -9.73
N LYS A 122 34.47 -3.14 -10.60
CA LYS A 122 34.51 -4.12 -11.71
C LYS A 122 34.28 -5.57 -11.26
N ASN A 123 34.92 -5.98 -10.17
CA ASN A 123 34.75 -7.34 -9.63
C ASN A 123 33.34 -7.56 -9.05
N GLN A 124 32.77 -6.54 -8.41
CA GLN A 124 31.41 -6.57 -7.87
C GLN A 124 30.38 -6.65 -8.99
N ALA A 125 30.50 -5.82 -10.03
CA ALA A 125 29.62 -5.81 -11.19
C ALA A 125 29.62 -7.16 -11.92
N SER A 126 30.82 -7.70 -12.19
CA SER A 126 30.96 -9.03 -12.82
C SER A 126 30.42 -10.14 -11.93
N GLY A 127 30.63 -10.07 -10.61
CA GLY A 127 30.14 -11.06 -9.66
C GLY A 127 28.61 -11.12 -9.64
N ILE A 128 27.94 -9.97 -9.52
CA ILE A 128 26.47 -9.89 -9.53
C ILE A 128 25.91 -10.40 -10.87
N ALA A 129 26.50 -10.00 -12.00
CA ALA A 129 26.04 -10.44 -13.31
C ALA A 129 26.18 -11.95 -13.51
N GLN A 130 27.27 -12.56 -13.01
CA GLN A 130 27.45 -14.02 -13.02
C GLN A 130 26.50 -14.76 -12.09
N VAL A 131 26.20 -14.20 -10.91
CA VAL A 131 25.19 -14.76 -10.00
C VAL A 131 23.83 -14.80 -10.69
N LEU A 132 23.45 -13.73 -11.38
CA LEU A 132 22.18 -13.69 -12.09
C LEU A 132 22.12 -14.73 -13.22
N GLU A 133 23.19 -14.87 -13.98
CA GLU A 133 23.30 -15.86 -15.05
C GLU A 133 23.26 -17.30 -14.52
N SER A 134 23.90 -17.56 -13.38
CA SER A 134 23.85 -18.89 -12.75
C SER A 134 22.46 -19.22 -12.21
N GLN A 135 21.70 -18.24 -11.72
CA GLN A 135 20.29 -18.43 -11.33
C GLN A 135 19.41 -18.79 -12.53
N ARG A 136 19.59 -18.10 -13.67
CA ARG A 136 18.88 -18.39 -14.93
C ARG A 136 19.14 -19.82 -15.41
N ASN A 137 20.41 -20.20 -15.46
CA ASN A 137 20.84 -21.54 -15.91
C ASN A 137 20.48 -22.63 -14.89
N GLY A 138 20.39 -22.30 -13.60
CA GLY A 138 20.00 -23.20 -12.51
C GLY A 138 18.50 -23.47 -12.38
N GLY A 139 17.67 -22.95 -13.29
CA GLY A 139 16.22 -23.17 -13.28
C GLY A 139 15.47 -22.46 -12.14
N GLN A 140 16.09 -21.43 -11.54
CA GLN A 140 15.42 -20.62 -10.52
C GLN A 140 14.31 -19.76 -11.16
N SER A 141 13.32 -19.36 -10.35
CA SER A 141 12.31 -18.43 -10.83
C SER A 141 12.96 -17.12 -11.25
N PRO A 142 12.57 -16.54 -12.40
CA PRO A 142 13.04 -15.22 -12.81
C PRO A 142 12.61 -14.17 -11.77
N LEU A 143 13.29 -13.04 -11.77
CA LEU A 143 12.97 -11.92 -10.88
C LEU A 143 11.53 -11.46 -11.16
N ARG A 144 10.68 -11.45 -10.13
CA ARG A 144 9.28 -11.01 -10.24
C ARG A 144 9.11 -9.54 -9.93
N VAL A 145 9.98 -9.03 -9.06
CA VAL A 145 9.98 -7.63 -8.63
C VAL A 145 11.41 -7.11 -8.61
N VAL A 146 11.59 -5.81 -8.81
CA VAL A 146 12.93 -5.19 -8.85
C VAL A 146 13.61 -5.28 -7.49
N GLU A 147 12.85 -5.34 -6.40
CA GLU A 147 13.34 -5.44 -5.02
C GLU A 147 14.10 -6.75 -4.74
N GLU A 148 13.85 -7.81 -5.51
CA GLU A 148 14.60 -9.07 -5.41
C GLU A 148 16.07 -8.90 -5.79
N VAL A 149 16.39 -7.89 -6.62
CA VAL A 149 17.77 -7.52 -6.98
C VAL A 149 18.60 -7.16 -5.73
N ARG A 150 17.95 -6.59 -4.70
CA ARG A 150 18.61 -6.25 -3.43
C ARG A 150 19.12 -7.49 -2.69
N GLN A 151 18.51 -8.65 -2.91
CA GLN A 151 18.87 -9.90 -2.23
C GLN A 151 20.04 -10.62 -2.92
N LEU A 152 20.49 -10.15 -4.09
CA LEU A 152 21.60 -10.75 -4.83
C LEU A 152 22.91 -10.59 -4.06
N ALA A 153 23.71 -11.66 -4.05
CA ALA A 153 25.04 -11.64 -3.46
C ALA A 153 25.92 -10.57 -4.12
N GLY A 154 26.46 -9.66 -3.31
CA GLY A 154 27.27 -8.54 -3.78
C GLY A 154 26.48 -7.25 -4.05
N MET A 155 25.15 -7.25 -3.99
CA MET A 155 24.34 -6.03 -4.09
C MET A 155 24.39 -5.24 -2.78
N SER A 156 24.82 -3.98 -2.84
CA SER A 156 24.76 -3.07 -1.68
C SER A 156 23.55 -2.13 -1.79
N GLN A 157 23.05 -1.64 -0.65
CA GLN A 157 21.94 -0.69 -0.65
C GLN A 157 22.27 0.61 -1.41
N ALA A 158 23.54 1.05 -1.33
CA ALA A 158 24.01 2.23 -2.04
C ALA A 158 24.03 2.03 -3.57
N LEU A 159 24.33 0.81 -4.03
CA LEU A 159 24.28 0.46 -5.45
C LEU A 159 22.86 0.27 -5.95
N TYR A 160 21.99 -0.37 -5.15
CA TYR A 160 20.58 -0.58 -5.47
C TYR A 160 19.78 0.73 -5.61
N ALA A 161 20.14 1.75 -4.84
CA ALA A 161 19.44 3.04 -4.83
C ALA A 161 19.81 3.98 -6.01
N ARG A 162 20.78 3.59 -6.84
CA ARG A 162 21.27 4.39 -7.98
C ARG A 162 20.69 3.92 -9.30
#